data_AF-A0A0G1IK02-F1
#
_entry.id   AF-A0A0G1IK02-F1
#
_cell.length_a   1.000
_cell.length_b   1.000
_cell.length_c   1.000
_cell.angle_alpha   90.00
_cell.angle_beta   90.00
_cell.angle_gamma   90.00
#
_symmetry.space_group_name_H-M   'P 1'
#
loop_
_entity.id
_entity.type
_entity.pdbx_description
1 polymer ?
#
loop_
_entity_poly.entity_id
_entity_poly.type
_entity_poly.pdbx_seq_one_letter_code
_entity_poly.pdbx_strand_id
1 'polypeptide(L)'
;QKQDRNTRVAILPQPSYWSWKLYDFGYRGSGFFWYGIPQPTLDRAFDPWSNENENYFWELSYAIYKKDPLLLNNVFSKYNVGYVVFDEEFLATAGHYRALFIEETKELLSQMPGVTKVAEFGKITIYHRTNMTYTTYVTTKNNLPVVSPQYNSLFTKRNVDEREFRVKETSDDIVISSTTVSDVIPFSINKNQALVFDSEKDGVIDPKNTIACYPYKNGVVKATLESDPATYLRLQATDNRLCLNFGMPELWHKDGYLVAVTSKHIQGRPLTFSLINKTAKHTEMETQLDTANIYKNETGAWRTDYFILPPLSTDGKGYDVYIANDAIGRQTTINDIASVRVYTIPYEEMVTMKIQSDKETEIQSDNTSLTIESVEHPNPAYYKIKIMENGEWKMENTALILSQSFDKGWKAYTINTNNPIIKLSNYPIKTKLFETFPFLFGKEIKEHVLINNWSNGWVIQMGNGEWKMENNELITSTLEQQKSALRQFGVSRIGLFGSSVRADATPESDIDMVVEFDPGKKTYKNFFGTATYLESLFKKQVDLVTPQAISPRMKPYIDKDIQYVQISD
;
A
#
# COMPACT_ATOMS: atom_id res chain seq x y z
N GLN A 1 22.75 -12.77 -21.52
CA GLN A 1 22.78 -13.05 -20.06
C GLN A 1 21.35 -12.86 -19.53
N LYS A 2 20.92 -13.66 -18.54
CA LYS A 2 19.64 -13.43 -17.85
C LYS A 2 19.88 -12.33 -16.81
N GLN A 3 19.16 -11.22 -16.94
CA GLN A 3 19.17 -10.15 -15.93
C GLN A 3 18.81 -10.74 -14.56
N ASP A 4 19.50 -10.29 -13.51
CA ASP A 4 19.20 -10.70 -12.13
C ASP A 4 17.79 -10.21 -11.76
N ARG A 5 16.94 -11.15 -11.33
CA ARG A 5 15.54 -10.90 -10.95
C ARG A 5 15.39 -10.00 -9.73
N ASN A 6 16.45 -9.82 -8.93
CA ASN A 6 16.44 -8.91 -7.78
C ASN A 6 16.75 -7.46 -8.15
N THR A 7 17.09 -7.19 -9.41
CA THR A 7 17.50 -5.86 -9.88
C THR A 7 16.43 -5.21 -10.74
N ARG A 8 16.22 -3.92 -10.52
CA ARG A 8 15.28 -3.09 -11.28
C ARG A 8 15.98 -2.17 -12.26
N VAL A 9 15.22 -1.73 -13.25
CA VAL A 9 15.65 -0.75 -14.26
C VAL A 9 14.88 0.55 -14.04
N ALA A 10 15.59 1.63 -13.75
CA ALA A 10 15.03 2.98 -13.79
C ALA A 10 15.09 3.50 -15.23
N ILE A 11 14.00 4.09 -15.72
CA ILE A 11 13.93 4.69 -17.06
C ILE A 11 13.78 6.19 -16.87
N LEU A 12 14.76 6.96 -17.33
CA LEU A 12 14.84 8.41 -17.14
C LEU A 12 14.95 9.14 -18.48
N PRO A 13 14.55 10.43 -18.54
CA PRO A 13 13.79 11.17 -17.52
C PRO A 13 12.37 10.63 -17.30
N GLN A 14 11.81 10.89 -16.11
CA GLN A 14 10.40 10.66 -15.79
C GLN A 14 9.71 12.01 -15.54
N PRO A 15 9.11 12.64 -16.56
CA PRO A 15 8.54 13.99 -16.43
C PRO A 15 7.13 14.00 -15.85
N SER A 16 6.52 12.84 -15.61
CA SER A 16 5.21 12.77 -14.98
C SER A 16 5.01 11.42 -14.30
N TYR A 17 4.26 11.44 -13.20
CA TYR A 17 3.84 10.23 -12.50
C TYR A 17 2.82 9.40 -13.29
N TRP A 18 2.11 10.03 -14.25
CA TRP A 18 1.14 9.37 -15.13
C TRP A 18 1.81 8.42 -16.14
N SER A 19 3.13 8.53 -16.31
CA SER A 19 3.94 7.76 -17.27
C SER A 19 3.48 7.87 -18.74
N TRP A 20 2.71 8.91 -19.07
CA TRP A 20 2.43 9.27 -20.47
C TRP A 20 3.64 10.00 -21.04
N LYS A 21 4.18 9.40 -22.09
CA LYS A 21 5.44 9.76 -22.71
C LYS A 21 5.20 10.40 -24.06
N LEU A 22 5.96 11.45 -24.36
CA LEU A 22 6.03 12.08 -25.66
C LEU A 22 7.47 11.96 -26.16
N TYR A 23 7.64 11.49 -27.38
CA TYR A 23 8.94 11.31 -28.01
C TYR A 23 9.11 12.21 -29.23
N ASP A 24 10.36 12.53 -29.56
CA ASP A 24 10.70 13.42 -30.67
C ASP A 24 10.34 12.87 -32.05
N PHE A 25 10.28 11.53 -32.18
CA PHE A 25 9.78 10.83 -33.37
C PHE A 25 8.23 10.79 -33.45
N GLY A 26 7.53 11.59 -32.64
CA GLY A 26 6.09 11.84 -32.75
C GLY A 26 5.18 10.82 -32.05
N TYR A 27 5.74 9.91 -31.24
CA TYR A 27 4.95 8.98 -30.44
C TYR A 27 4.46 9.62 -29.15
N ARG A 28 3.17 9.43 -28.83
CA ARG A 28 2.56 9.81 -27.56
C ARG A 28 1.80 8.62 -26.99
N GLY A 29 2.21 8.14 -25.81
CA GLY A 29 1.61 6.94 -25.23
C GLY A 29 2.27 6.51 -23.94
N SER A 30 1.92 5.32 -23.48
CA SER A 30 2.53 4.65 -22.33
C SER A 30 3.95 4.11 -22.58
N GLY A 31 4.59 4.48 -23.69
CA GLY A 31 5.82 3.85 -24.17
C GLY A 31 5.56 2.53 -24.89
N PHE A 32 6.58 1.68 -24.98
CA PHE A 32 6.53 0.34 -25.61
C PHE A 32 6.53 -0.79 -24.56
N PHE A 33 5.95 -0.54 -23.38
CA PHE A 33 5.91 -1.55 -22.31
C PHE A 33 4.73 -2.50 -22.51
N TRP A 34 4.99 -3.77 -22.26
CA TRP A 34 3.97 -4.82 -22.34
C TRP A 34 3.24 -4.94 -21.02
N TYR A 35 1.93 -4.72 -21.07
CA TYR A 35 1.04 -4.89 -19.93
C TYR A 35 0.81 -6.35 -19.59
N GLY A 36 0.78 -6.67 -18.29
CA GLY A 36 0.56 -8.04 -17.80
C GLY A 36 1.75 -9.00 -17.98
N ILE A 37 2.88 -8.53 -18.52
CA ILE A 37 4.13 -9.30 -18.59
C ILE A 37 5.07 -8.79 -17.49
N PRO A 38 5.70 -9.65 -16.68
CA PRO A 38 6.69 -9.22 -15.69
C PRO A 38 7.81 -8.41 -16.34
N GLN A 39 7.99 -7.16 -15.91
CA GLN A 39 9.06 -6.27 -16.33
C GLN A 39 9.89 -5.85 -15.11
N PRO A 40 11.21 -5.68 -15.25
CA PRO A 40 12.07 -5.19 -14.17
C PRO A 40 12.01 -3.67 -14.00
N THR A 41 11.19 -2.99 -14.81
CA THR A 41 11.15 -1.52 -14.88
C THR A 41 10.32 -0.93 -13.75
N LEU A 42 10.76 0.19 -13.19
CA LEU A 42 9.97 1.01 -12.26
C LEU A 42 9.04 2.00 -12.98
N ASP A 43 8.64 1.67 -14.21
CA ASP A 43 7.74 2.48 -15.01
C ASP A 43 6.29 2.23 -14.58
N ARG A 44 5.51 3.31 -14.46
CA ARG A 44 4.15 3.29 -13.93
C ARG A 44 3.06 3.27 -15.00
N ALA A 45 3.40 3.03 -16.26
CA ALA A 45 2.44 3.14 -17.34
C ALA A 45 1.30 2.10 -17.29
N PHE A 46 1.44 1.03 -16.50
CA PHE A 46 0.39 0.02 -16.31
C PHE A 46 -0.56 0.35 -15.16
N ASP A 47 -0.06 1.06 -14.14
CA ASP A 47 -0.77 1.39 -12.92
C ASP A 47 -0.72 2.89 -12.55
N PRO A 48 -0.97 3.83 -13.49
CA PRO A 48 -0.83 5.27 -13.20
C PRO A 48 -1.76 5.80 -12.09
N TRP A 49 -2.69 4.95 -11.63
CA TRP A 49 -3.79 5.28 -10.73
C TRP A 49 -3.56 4.69 -9.33
N SER A 50 -2.60 3.76 -9.16
CA SER A 50 -2.25 3.18 -7.86
C SER A 50 -1.61 4.24 -6.97
N ASN A 51 -2.08 4.30 -5.73
CA ASN A 51 -1.59 5.22 -4.70
C ASN A 51 -0.26 4.76 -4.12
N GLU A 52 -0.20 3.46 -3.88
CA GLU A 52 0.85 2.73 -3.19
C GLU A 52 2.15 2.74 -4.02
N ASN A 53 2.02 2.91 -5.34
CA ASN A 53 3.12 2.89 -6.29
C ASN A 53 3.63 4.28 -6.71
N GLU A 54 3.00 5.36 -6.26
CA GLU A 54 3.45 6.72 -6.60
C GLU A 54 4.78 7.07 -5.93
N ASN A 55 5.07 6.45 -4.78
CA ASN A 55 6.14 6.91 -3.89
C ASN A 55 7.53 6.91 -4.56
N TYR A 56 7.84 5.92 -5.39
CA TYR A 56 9.11 5.89 -6.14
C TYR A 56 9.32 7.14 -6.99
N PHE A 57 8.29 7.53 -7.76
CA PHE A 57 8.36 8.69 -8.65
C PHE A 57 8.64 9.96 -7.85
N TRP A 58 8.04 10.08 -6.67
CA TRP A 58 8.17 11.25 -5.82
C TRP A 58 9.53 11.37 -5.16
N GLU A 59 10.03 10.27 -4.61
CA GLU A 59 11.37 10.19 -4.05
C GLU A 59 12.44 10.48 -5.11
N LEU A 60 12.27 9.91 -6.31
CA LEU A 60 13.14 10.15 -7.45
C LEU A 60 13.13 11.62 -7.87
N SER A 61 11.94 12.19 -8.09
CA SER A 61 11.80 13.57 -8.55
C SER A 61 12.40 14.54 -7.54
N TYR A 62 12.12 14.34 -6.24
CA TYR A 62 12.68 15.13 -5.16
C TYR A 62 14.22 15.08 -5.16
N ALA A 63 14.80 13.88 -5.28
CA ALA A 63 16.25 13.72 -5.34
C ALA A 63 16.90 14.45 -6.53
N ILE A 64 16.28 14.35 -7.71
CA ILE A 64 16.74 15.04 -8.93
C ILE A 64 16.62 16.57 -8.77
N TYR A 65 15.50 17.07 -8.25
CA TYR A 65 15.24 18.50 -8.12
C TYR A 65 16.12 19.18 -7.07
N LYS A 66 16.41 18.47 -5.97
CA LYS A 66 17.40 18.91 -4.98
C LYS A 66 18.82 18.87 -5.51
N LYS A 67 19.06 18.18 -6.62
CA LYS A 67 20.39 17.93 -7.19
C LYS A 67 21.31 17.29 -6.15
N ASP A 68 20.79 16.30 -5.42
CA ASP A 68 21.52 15.60 -4.36
C ASP A 68 21.86 14.16 -4.80
N PRO A 69 23.14 13.85 -5.09
CA PRO A 69 23.55 12.52 -5.57
C PRO A 69 23.46 11.45 -4.47
N LEU A 70 23.59 11.82 -3.19
CA LEU A 70 23.46 10.87 -2.08
C LEU A 70 21.99 10.47 -1.90
N LEU A 71 21.09 11.45 -1.96
CA LEU A 71 19.65 11.21 -1.91
C LEU A 71 19.21 10.33 -3.09
N LEU A 72 19.66 10.61 -4.31
CA LEU A 72 19.36 9.78 -5.49
C LEU A 72 19.89 8.35 -5.34
N ASN A 73 21.11 8.19 -4.79
CA ASN A 73 21.67 6.89 -4.48
C ASN A 73 20.83 6.13 -3.44
N ASN A 74 20.30 6.81 -2.43
CA ASN A 74 19.42 6.21 -1.42
C ASN A 74 18.11 5.71 -2.04
N VAL A 75 17.48 6.51 -2.91
CA VAL A 75 16.28 6.10 -3.66
C VAL A 75 16.57 4.85 -4.50
N PHE A 76 17.62 4.89 -5.32
CA PHE A 76 17.98 3.74 -6.16
C PHE A 76 18.32 2.49 -5.34
N SER A 77 18.92 2.64 -4.16
CA SER A 77 19.21 1.51 -3.27
C SER A 77 17.94 0.96 -2.63
N LYS A 78 17.03 1.82 -2.17
CA LYS A 78 15.72 1.44 -1.61
C LYS A 78 14.89 0.60 -2.59
N TYR A 79 14.91 0.95 -3.87
CA TYR A 79 14.14 0.24 -4.90
C TYR A 79 14.93 -0.82 -5.67
N ASN A 80 16.15 -1.17 -5.23
CA ASN A 80 17.03 -2.13 -5.90
C ASN A 80 17.29 -1.81 -7.39
N VAL A 81 17.41 -0.54 -7.75
CA VAL A 81 17.73 -0.10 -9.12
C VAL A 81 19.16 -0.49 -9.45
N GLY A 82 19.36 -1.43 -10.38
CA GLY A 82 20.68 -1.83 -10.83
C GLY A 82 21.12 -1.23 -12.15
N TYR A 83 20.15 -0.86 -12.98
CA TYR A 83 20.39 -0.22 -14.27
C TYR A 83 19.57 1.05 -14.40
N VAL A 84 20.14 2.05 -15.06
CA VAL A 84 19.44 3.25 -15.49
C VAL A 84 19.49 3.29 -17.01
N VAL A 85 18.32 3.29 -17.65
CA VAL A 85 18.16 3.58 -19.07
C VAL A 85 17.83 5.06 -19.16
N PHE A 86 18.74 5.83 -19.72
CA PHE A 86 18.59 7.27 -19.91
C PHE A 86 18.31 7.55 -21.38
N ASP A 87 17.12 8.04 -21.69
CA ASP A 87 16.60 8.20 -23.04
C ASP A 87 16.39 9.69 -23.35
N GLU A 88 17.24 10.26 -24.19
CA GLU A 88 17.18 11.69 -24.53
C GLU A 88 16.19 12.00 -25.65
N GLU A 89 15.44 11.01 -26.15
CA GLU A 89 14.37 11.21 -27.14
C GLU A 89 13.06 11.69 -26.51
N PHE A 90 13.00 11.73 -25.17
CA PHE A 90 11.84 12.28 -24.46
C PHE A 90 11.68 13.78 -24.73
N LEU A 91 10.45 14.18 -25.05
CA LEU A 91 10.04 15.56 -25.14
C LEU A 91 9.24 15.98 -23.90
N ALA A 92 9.56 17.16 -23.37
CA ALA A 92 8.68 17.83 -22.45
C ALA A 92 7.36 18.18 -23.16
N THR A 93 6.22 17.94 -22.50
CA THR A 93 4.89 18.30 -23.01
C THR A 93 4.73 19.79 -23.30
N ALA A 94 5.61 20.64 -22.76
CA ALA A 94 5.64 22.10 -22.97
C ALA A 94 6.80 22.60 -23.85
N GLY A 95 7.58 21.72 -24.49
CA GLY A 95 8.69 22.12 -25.38
C GLY A 95 9.89 22.78 -24.67
N HIS A 96 9.98 22.66 -23.34
CA HIS A 96 11.07 23.24 -22.55
C HIS A 96 11.98 22.14 -21.97
N TYR A 97 13.28 22.18 -22.32
CA TYR A 97 14.28 21.18 -21.91
C TYR A 97 14.46 21.10 -20.38
N ARG A 98 14.31 22.23 -19.66
CA ARG A 98 14.42 22.28 -18.19
C ARG A 98 13.36 21.46 -17.47
N ALA A 99 12.22 21.17 -18.11
CA ALA A 99 11.18 20.33 -17.52
C ALA A 99 11.60 18.86 -17.36
N LEU A 100 12.63 18.42 -18.09
CA LEU A 100 13.12 17.04 -18.05
C LEU A 100 14.35 16.85 -17.16
N PHE A 101 14.99 17.94 -16.73
CA PHE A 101 16.23 17.92 -15.93
C PHE A 101 17.32 17.03 -16.54
N ILE A 102 17.46 17.02 -17.88
CA ILE A 102 18.34 16.08 -18.59
C ILE A 102 19.80 16.23 -18.13
N GLU A 103 20.34 17.45 -18.22
CA GLU A 103 21.74 17.70 -17.92
C GLU A 103 22.03 17.57 -16.43
N GLU A 104 21.13 18.05 -15.57
CA GLU A 104 21.22 17.88 -14.11
C GLU A 104 21.20 16.40 -13.72
N THR A 105 20.35 15.59 -14.34
CA THR A 105 20.29 14.16 -14.03
C THR A 105 21.55 13.43 -14.51
N LYS A 106 22.10 13.79 -15.68
CA LYS A 106 23.38 13.24 -16.14
C LYS A 106 24.52 13.61 -15.19
N GLU A 107 24.57 14.86 -14.73
CA GLU A 107 25.55 15.33 -13.76
C GLU A 107 25.44 14.53 -12.45
N LEU A 108 24.23 14.34 -11.91
CA LEU A 108 24.00 13.53 -10.71
C LEU A 108 24.49 12.09 -10.91
N LEU A 109 24.10 11.44 -12.00
CA LEU A 109 24.52 10.07 -12.30
C LEU A 109 26.05 9.94 -12.38
N SER A 110 26.75 10.97 -12.89
CA SER A 110 28.21 10.98 -12.97
C SER A 110 28.91 11.12 -11.62
N GLN A 111 28.24 11.75 -10.64
CA GLN A 111 28.76 11.96 -9.28
C GLN A 111 28.43 10.81 -8.33
N MET A 112 27.47 9.94 -8.71
CA MET A 112 27.04 8.83 -7.87
C MET A 112 28.09 7.71 -7.79
N PRO A 113 28.40 7.21 -6.58
CA PRO A 113 29.36 6.14 -6.41
C PRO A 113 28.87 4.84 -7.07
N GLY A 114 29.76 4.19 -7.81
CA GLY A 114 29.50 2.90 -8.46
C GLY A 114 28.64 2.97 -9.72
N VAL A 115 28.12 4.14 -10.12
CA VAL A 115 27.41 4.31 -11.40
C VAL A 115 28.42 4.42 -12.54
N THR A 116 28.28 3.58 -13.55
CA THR A 116 29.15 3.56 -14.73
C THR A 116 28.33 3.43 -16.00
N LYS A 117 28.71 4.17 -17.05
CA LYS A 117 28.12 3.98 -18.38
C LYS A 117 28.62 2.67 -18.98
N VAL A 118 27.69 1.80 -19.41
CA VAL A 118 28.01 0.46 -19.94
C VAL A 118 27.61 0.27 -21.40
N ALA A 119 26.68 1.07 -21.92
CA ALA A 119 26.31 1.04 -23.33
C ALA A 119 25.70 2.38 -23.78
N GLU A 120 25.69 2.60 -25.10
CA GLU A 120 25.01 3.71 -25.76
C GLU A 120 24.42 3.22 -27.08
N PHE A 121 23.19 3.64 -27.37
CA PHE A 121 22.44 3.32 -28.58
C PHE A 121 21.78 4.60 -29.10
N GLY A 122 22.47 5.35 -29.97
CA GLY A 122 21.99 6.67 -30.39
C GLY A 122 21.86 7.61 -29.19
N LYS A 123 20.67 8.15 -28.95
CA LYS A 123 20.37 9.03 -27.81
C LYS A 123 19.99 8.29 -26.51
N ILE A 124 20.15 6.97 -26.48
CA ILE A 124 19.88 6.15 -25.29
C ILE A 124 21.21 5.76 -24.65
N THR A 125 21.42 6.13 -23.39
CA THR A 125 22.58 5.74 -22.59
C THR A 125 22.16 4.76 -21.50
N ILE A 126 22.92 3.66 -21.34
CA ILE A 126 22.71 2.69 -20.26
C ILE A 126 23.80 2.86 -19.21
N TYR A 127 23.38 3.08 -17.97
CA TYR A 127 24.24 3.06 -16.80
C TYR A 127 24.00 1.80 -15.97
N HIS A 128 25.06 1.26 -15.39
CA HIS A 128 25.04 0.15 -14.45
C HIS A 128 25.61 0.61 -13.11
N ARG A 129 24.92 0.23 -12.03
CA ARG A 129 25.40 0.44 -10.65
C ARG A 129 26.19 -0.78 -10.18
N THR A 130 27.44 -0.56 -9.77
CA THR A 130 28.35 -1.59 -9.25
C THR A 130 28.38 -1.55 -7.72
N ASN A 131 28.84 -2.64 -7.08
CA ASN A 131 28.98 -2.76 -5.62
C ASN A 131 27.69 -2.54 -4.81
N MET A 132 26.54 -2.92 -5.38
CA MET A 132 25.27 -2.85 -4.65
C MET A 132 25.12 -4.04 -3.69
N THR A 133 24.68 -3.74 -2.47
CA THR A 133 24.10 -4.71 -1.55
C THR A 133 22.62 -4.88 -1.91
N TYR A 134 22.30 -5.87 -2.73
CA TYR A 134 20.91 -6.16 -3.05
C TYR A 134 20.23 -6.85 -1.87
N THR A 135 19.02 -6.39 -1.55
CA THR A 135 18.08 -7.25 -0.84
C THR A 135 17.53 -8.24 -1.86
N THR A 136 17.56 -9.53 -1.54
CA THR A 136 16.76 -10.52 -2.28
C THR A 136 15.30 -10.06 -2.27
N TYR A 137 14.52 -10.45 -3.28
CA TYR A 137 13.10 -10.03 -3.39
C TYR A 137 12.27 -10.31 -2.13
N VAL A 138 12.74 -11.24 -1.30
CA VAL A 138 12.24 -11.50 0.05
C VAL A 138 13.41 -11.41 1.03
N THR A 139 13.24 -10.76 2.18
CA THR A 139 14.23 -10.69 3.27
C THR A 139 13.57 -10.90 4.63
N THR A 140 14.39 -11.18 5.65
CA THR A 140 13.96 -11.23 7.06
C THR A 140 14.65 -10.12 7.84
N LYS A 141 13.95 -9.54 8.82
CA LYS A 141 14.52 -8.54 9.73
C LYS A 141 14.00 -8.77 11.15
N ASN A 142 14.91 -8.97 12.10
CA ASN A 142 14.60 -9.01 13.53
C ASN A 142 14.35 -7.61 14.05
N ASN A 143 13.52 -7.48 15.09
CA ASN A 143 13.17 -6.21 15.72
C ASN A 143 12.87 -5.19 14.64
N LEU A 144 11.77 -5.41 13.90
CA LEU A 144 11.27 -4.40 12.99
C LEU A 144 11.43 -3.06 13.67
N PRO A 145 12.29 -2.17 13.17
CA PRO A 145 12.38 -0.87 13.77
C PRO A 145 10.94 -0.36 13.74
N VAL A 146 10.45 0.12 14.88
CA VAL A 146 9.31 1.02 14.88
C VAL A 146 9.84 2.23 14.14
N VAL A 147 9.84 2.14 12.80
CA VAL A 147 10.34 3.18 11.92
C VAL A 147 9.25 4.22 11.98
N SER A 148 9.37 5.10 12.96
CA SER A 148 8.89 6.44 12.79
C SER A 148 10.00 7.46 13.04
N PRO A 149 10.09 8.46 12.16
CA PRO A 149 9.22 8.64 11.01
C PRO A 149 9.62 7.61 9.95
N GLN A 150 8.61 7.03 9.30
CA GLN A 150 8.81 6.42 8.00
C GLN A 150 9.50 7.45 7.11
N TYR A 151 10.05 7.06 5.96
CA TYR A 151 10.23 8.07 4.93
C TYR A 151 8.83 8.58 4.58
N ASN A 152 8.40 9.61 5.32
CA ASN A 152 7.15 10.31 5.13
C ASN A 152 7.45 11.15 3.91
N SER A 153 7.28 10.57 2.72
CA SER A 153 7.00 11.40 1.57
C SER A 153 5.64 12.04 1.86
N LEU A 154 5.68 13.15 2.62
CA LEU A 154 4.60 14.12 2.72
C LEU A 154 4.22 14.64 1.34
N PHE A 155 5.07 14.36 0.34
CA PHE A 155 4.80 14.67 -1.02
C PHE A 155 3.75 13.74 -1.63
N THR A 156 2.61 14.36 -1.89
CA THR A 156 1.45 13.74 -2.51
C THR A 156 0.74 14.81 -3.32
N LYS A 157 0.32 14.48 -4.55
CA LYS A 157 -0.63 15.31 -5.31
C LYS A 157 -2.06 15.24 -4.74
N ARG A 158 -2.29 14.39 -3.75
CA ARG A 158 -3.61 14.10 -3.19
C ARG A 158 -3.87 14.94 -1.96
N ASN A 159 -5.14 15.12 -1.65
CA ASN A 159 -5.51 15.83 -0.43
C ASN A 159 -4.82 15.14 0.75
N VAL A 160 -4.25 15.92 1.67
CA VAL A 160 -3.61 15.44 2.89
C VAL A 160 -4.50 14.40 3.61
N ASP A 161 -5.81 14.61 3.63
CA ASP A 161 -6.79 13.71 4.24
C ASP A 161 -6.94 12.33 3.53
N GLU A 162 -6.44 12.19 2.30
CA GLU A 162 -6.39 10.91 1.57
C GLU A 162 -5.12 10.10 1.88
N ARG A 163 -4.21 10.63 2.73
CA ARG A 163 -2.91 10.04 3.10
C ARG A 163 -2.76 9.91 4.63
N GLU A 164 -1.51 9.77 5.07
CA GLU A 164 -1.06 9.51 6.44
C GLU A 164 -1.18 10.71 7.40
N PHE A 165 -1.73 11.85 6.96
CA PHE A 165 -1.85 13.06 7.78
C PHE A 165 -3.27 13.64 7.75
N ARG A 166 -3.63 14.39 8.77
CA ARG A 166 -4.88 15.16 8.87
C ARG A 166 -4.54 16.60 9.12
N VAL A 167 -5.30 17.49 8.49
CA VAL A 167 -5.19 18.92 8.75
C VAL A 167 -6.41 19.38 9.54
N LYS A 168 -6.17 20.05 10.66
CA LYS A 168 -7.19 20.74 11.43
C LYS A 168 -6.88 22.24 11.45
N GLU A 169 -7.67 23.01 10.73
CA GLU A 169 -7.59 24.46 10.73
C GLU A 169 -8.48 25.05 11.84
N THR A 170 -7.93 26.01 12.59
CA THR A 170 -8.64 26.84 13.57
C THR A 170 -8.64 28.31 13.12
N SER A 171 -9.10 29.23 13.97
CA SER A 171 -9.02 30.68 13.69
C SER A 171 -7.59 31.11 13.42
N ASP A 172 -6.67 30.71 14.29
CA ASP A 172 -5.30 31.24 14.37
C ASP A 172 -4.24 30.28 13.84
N ASP A 173 -4.50 28.97 13.91
CA ASP A 173 -3.50 27.95 13.65
C ASP A 173 -3.99 26.89 12.65
N ILE A 174 -3.04 26.24 11.98
CA ILE A 174 -3.27 25.01 11.22
C ILE A 174 -2.43 23.92 11.86
N VAL A 175 -3.09 22.85 12.29
CA VAL A 175 -2.47 21.69 12.93
C VAL A 175 -2.43 20.52 11.96
N ILE A 176 -1.24 19.97 11.73
CA ILE A 176 -0.99 18.81 10.88
C ILE A 176 -0.58 17.64 11.78
N SER A 177 -1.37 16.57 11.79
CA SER A 177 -1.16 15.39 12.65
C SER A 177 -1.13 14.10 11.83
N SER A 178 -0.42 13.07 12.28
CA SER A 178 -0.47 11.74 11.65
C SER A 178 -1.84 11.08 11.81
N THR A 179 -2.30 10.33 10.82
CA THR A 179 -3.50 9.48 10.89
C THR A 179 -3.22 8.06 11.37
N THR A 180 -1.96 7.62 11.28
CA THR A 180 -1.54 6.24 11.55
C THR A 180 -0.89 6.08 12.91
N VAL A 181 -0.39 7.18 13.49
CA VAL A 181 0.33 7.16 14.76
C VAL A 181 -0.22 8.22 15.71
N SER A 182 -0.81 7.79 16.82
CA SER A 182 -1.36 8.67 17.86
C SER A 182 -0.29 9.46 18.63
N ASP A 183 0.93 8.94 18.67
CA ASP A 183 2.01 9.42 19.55
C ASP A 183 3.01 10.35 18.84
N VAL A 184 2.70 10.76 17.60
CA VAL A 184 3.45 11.83 16.92
C VAL A 184 2.91 13.17 17.36
N ILE A 185 3.78 14.03 17.88
CA ILE A 185 3.42 15.40 18.26
C ILE A 185 2.90 16.13 17.01
N PRO A 186 1.66 16.64 17.01
CA PRO A 186 1.14 17.39 15.88
C PRO A 186 1.98 18.65 15.62
N PHE A 187 2.23 18.91 14.35
CA PHE A 187 2.89 20.13 13.92
C PHE A 187 1.87 21.27 13.79
N SER A 188 2.16 22.44 14.35
CA SER A 188 1.25 23.60 14.32
C SER A 188 1.91 24.79 13.66
N ILE A 189 1.21 25.42 12.72
CA ILE A 189 1.62 26.69 12.11
C ILE A 189 0.64 27.80 12.46
N ASN A 190 1.18 28.97 12.80
CA ASN A 190 0.36 30.16 12.97
C ASN A 190 0.03 30.76 11.59
N LYS A 191 -1.27 30.90 11.30
CA LYS A 191 -1.76 31.34 9.98
C LYS A 191 -1.26 32.73 9.61
N ASN A 192 -1.23 33.66 10.56
CA ASN A 192 -0.84 35.04 10.29
C ASN A 192 0.66 35.17 9.97
N GLN A 193 1.49 34.30 10.54
CA GLN A 193 2.94 34.30 10.31
C GLN A 193 3.33 33.50 9.06
N ALA A 194 2.62 32.40 8.79
CA ALA A 194 2.98 31.47 7.72
C ALA A 194 2.33 31.79 6.36
N LEU A 195 1.25 32.59 6.33
CA LEU A 195 0.53 32.90 5.09
C LEU A 195 1.41 33.74 4.15
N VAL A 196 1.69 33.19 2.96
CA VAL A 196 2.53 33.82 1.93
C VAL A 196 1.78 34.12 0.64
N PHE A 197 0.58 33.59 0.46
CA PHE A 197 -0.31 33.91 -0.65
C PHE A 197 -1.77 33.71 -0.26
N ASP A 198 -2.64 34.62 -0.71
CA ASP A 198 -4.07 34.59 -0.41
C ASP A 198 -4.86 35.15 -1.59
N SER A 199 -5.45 34.25 -2.37
CA SER A 199 -6.12 34.60 -3.62
C SER A 199 -7.27 35.60 -3.48
N GLU A 200 -7.89 35.67 -2.29
CA GLU A 200 -8.95 36.64 -2.00
C GLU A 200 -8.37 38.05 -1.88
N LYS A 201 -7.27 38.21 -1.13
CA LYS A 201 -6.57 39.51 -0.97
C LYS A 201 -5.92 39.96 -2.27
N ASP A 202 -5.39 39.03 -3.04
CA ASP A 202 -4.73 39.30 -4.32
C ASP A 202 -5.75 39.55 -5.47
N GLY A 203 -7.04 39.30 -5.25
CA GLY A 203 -8.10 39.58 -6.23
C GLY A 203 -7.96 38.78 -7.53
N VAL A 204 -7.40 37.57 -7.44
CA VAL A 204 -7.12 36.71 -8.61
C VAL A 204 -8.24 35.71 -8.90
N ILE A 205 -9.13 35.48 -7.95
CA ILE A 205 -10.38 34.72 -8.14
C ILE A 205 -11.40 35.66 -8.82
N ASP A 206 -11.24 35.83 -10.13
CA ASP A 206 -11.97 36.85 -10.91
C ASP A 206 -12.33 36.29 -12.31
N PRO A 207 -13.54 36.55 -12.82
CA PRO A 207 -13.95 36.15 -14.17
C PRO A 207 -12.97 36.59 -15.27
N LYS A 208 -12.27 37.71 -15.11
CA LYS A 208 -11.27 38.21 -16.08
C LYS A 208 -10.07 37.29 -16.25
N ASN A 209 -9.78 36.46 -15.23
CA ASN A 209 -8.69 35.48 -15.25
C ASN A 209 -9.16 34.13 -15.80
N THR A 210 -10.35 34.08 -16.41
CA THR A 210 -10.91 32.86 -16.99
C THR A 210 -10.90 32.86 -18.51
N ILE A 211 -10.75 31.67 -19.11
CA ILE A 211 -10.75 31.47 -20.57
C ILE A 211 -11.41 30.13 -20.94
N ALA A 212 -12.04 30.09 -22.13
CA ALA A 212 -12.43 28.84 -22.77
C ALA A 212 -11.18 28.11 -23.30
N CYS A 213 -10.80 27.00 -22.67
CA CYS A 213 -9.56 26.28 -22.99
C CYS A 213 -9.61 25.48 -24.30
N TYR A 214 -10.80 25.20 -24.82
CA TYR A 214 -10.96 24.56 -26.12
C TYR A 214 -11.69 25.50 -27.09
N PRO A 215 -10.98 26.47 -27.69
CA PRO A 215 -11.59 27.50 -28.55
C PRO A 215 -12.25 26.93 -29.80
N TYR A 216 -11.88 25.72 -30.23
CA TYR A 216 -12.48 25.03 -31.38
C TYR A 216 -13.78 24.29 -31.06
N LYS A 217 -14.16 24.19 -29.79
CA LYS A 217 -15.44 23.61 -29.40
C LYS A 217 -16.53 24.67 -29.36
N ASN A 218 -17.72 24.31 -29.85
CA ASN A 218 -18.91 25.18 -29.84
C ASN A 218 -19.63 25.22 -28.48
N GLY A 219 -19.08 24.58 -27.45
CA GLY A 219 -19.67 24.55 -26.12
C GLY A 219 -19.59 25.92 -25.42
N VAL A 220 -20.47 26.12 -24.44
CA VAL A 220 -20.63 27.40 -23.72
C VAL A 220 -19.87 27.35 -22.40
N VAL A 221 -19.21 28.46 -22.03
CA VAL A 221 -18.59 28.66 -20.73
C VAL A 221 -19.08 29.96 -20.09
N LYS A 222 -19.16 30.00 -18.76
CA LYS A 222 -19.54 31.19 -18.00
C LYS A 222 -18.85 31.20 -16.63
N ALA A 223 -18.24 32.33 -16.27
CA ALA A 223 -17.70 32.60 -14.96
C ALA A 223 -18.46 33.79 -14.33
N THR A 224 -18.97 33.64 -13.11
CA THR A 224 -19.65 34.73 -12.38
C THR A 224 -19.15 34.84 -10.95
N LEU A 225 -18.92 36.07 -10.49
CA LEU A 225 -18.73 36.34 -9.06
C LEU A 225 -20.09 36.29 -8.38
N GLU A 226 -20.17 35.49 -7.33
CA GLU A 226 -21.34 35.32 -6.48
C GLU A 226 -20.92 35.55 -5.01
N SER A 227 -21.89 35.73 -4.12
CA SER A 227 -21.64 35.94 -2.68
C SER A 227 -22.68 35.22 -1.83
N ASP A 228 -22.26 34.20 -1.05
CA ASP A 228 -23.12 33.49 -0.09
C ASP A 228 -22.32 32.52 0.82
N PRO A 229 -21.95 32.85 2.07
CA PRO A 229 -21.90 34.17 2.73
C PRO A 229 -20.63 34.98 2.41
N ALA A 230 -19.64 34.38 1.74
CA ALA A 230 -18.41 35.01 1.27
C ALA A 230 -18.39 35.07 -0.27
N THR A 231 -17.51 35.89 -0.86
CA THR A 231 -17.36 35.99 -2.32
C THR A 231 -16.67 34.76 -2.89
N TYR A 232 -17.21 34.23 -3.98
CA TYR A 232 -16.64 33.09 -4.71
C TYR A 232 -16.87 33.23 -6.21
N LEU A 233 -16.09 32.51 -7.00
CA LEU A 233 -16.23 32.43 -8.44
C LEU A 233 -16.97 31.14 -8.82
N ARG A 234 -18.16 31.29 -9.40
CA ARG A 234 -18.93 30.19 -10.00
C ARG A 234 -18.46 29.93 -11.42
N LEU A 235 -18.05 28.70 -11.69
CA LEU A 235 -17.58 28.23 -12.98
C LEU A 235 -18.59 27.27 -13.60
N GLN A 236 -19.03 27.58 -14.83
CA GLN A 236 -20.00 26.77 -15.58
C GLN A 236 -19.45 26.46 -16.97
N ALA A 237 -19.58 25.21 -17.39
CA ALA A 237 -19.20 24.77 -18.74
C ALA A 237 -20.17 23.71 -19.28
N THR A 238 -20.44 23.74 -20.59
CA THR A 238 -21.19 22.71 -21.33
C THR A 238 -20.48 22.44 -22.64
N ASP A 239 -20.14 21.18 -22.93
CA ASP A 239 -19.31 20.73 -24.06
C ASP A 239 -18.02 21.56 -24.28
N ASN A 240 -17.43 22.07 -23.21
CA ASN A 240 -16.21 22.88 -23.25
C ASN A 240 -15.48 22.78 -21.90
N ARG A 241 -14.30 23.39 -21.81
CA ARG A 241 -13.52 23.54 -20.58
C ARG A 241 -13.36 25.02 -20.27
N LEU A 242 -13.81 25.44 -19.10
CA LEU A 242 -13.54 26.76 -18.55
C LEU A 242 -12.33 26.68 -17.62
N CYS A 243 -11.34 27.54 -17.82
CA CYS A 243 -10.10 27.52 -17.06
C CYS A 243 -9.89 28.83 -16.34
N LEU A 244 -9.51 28.78 -15.07
CA LEU A 244 -9.01 29.90 -14.29
C LEU A 244 -7.49 29.77 -14.16
N ASN A 245 -6.75 30.84 -14.42
CA ASN A 245 -5.28 30.85 -14.34
C ASN A 245 -4.77 32.12 -13.65
N PHE A 246 -3.85 31.98 -12.71
CA PHE A 246 -3.14 33.09 -12.07
C PHE A 246 -1.78 32.66 -11.54
N GLY A 247 -0.87 33.61 -11.37
CA GLY A 247 0.50 33.37 -10.91
C GLY A 247 0.73 33.74 -9.45
N MET A 248 1.64 33.01 -8.81
CA MET A 248 2.21 33.26 -7.49
C MET A 248 3.72 33.50 -7.64
N PRO A 249 4.15 34.66 -8.20
CA PRO A 249 5.54 34.87 -8.61
C PRO A 249 6.53 34.98 -7.46
N GLU A 250 6.04 35.25 -6.24
CA GLU A 250 6.88 35.53 -5.08
C GLU A 250 7.31 34.29 -4.29
N LEU A 251 6.73 33.12 -4.58
CA LEU A 251 7.04 31.88 -3.86
C LEU A 251 8.35 31.24 -4.36
N TRP A 252 9.26 30.94 -3.45
CA TRP A 252 10.53 30.29 -3.75
C TRP A 252 10.39 28.78 -3.88
N HIS A 253 11.09 28.17 -4.83
CA HIS A 253 11.04 26.71 -4.99
C HIS A 253 11.79 25.98 -3.89
N LYS A 254 12.71 26.64 -3.18
CA LYS A 254 13.49 26.03 -2.10
C LYS A 254 12.70 25.83 -0.79
N ASP A 255 11.53 26.45 -0.66
CA ASP A 255 10.72 26.42 0.56
C ASP A 255 9.61 25.36 0.43
N GLY A 256 9.17 24.83 1.57
CA GLY A 256 8.01 23.95 1.65
C GLY A 256 6.73 24.74 1.90
N TYR A 257 5.62 24.30 1.30
CA TYR A 257 4.33 24.93 1.41
C TYR A 257 3.19 23.96 1.72
N LEU A 258 2.21 24.43 2.49
CA LEU A 258 0.87 23.88 2.57
C LEU A 258 -0.06 24.73 1.68
N VAL A 259 -0.62 24.11 0.65
CA VAL A 259 -1.57 24.72 -0.28
C VAL A 259 -2.98 24.32 0.15
N ALA A 260 -3.83 25.30 0.47
CA ALA A 260 -5.22 25.09 0.86
C ALA A 260 -6.15 25.64 -0.23
N VAL A 261 -7.00 24.79 -0.79
CA VAL A 261 -7.93 25.15 -1.87
C VAL A 261 -9.36 24.96 -1.37
N THR A 262 -10.10 26.05 -1.25
CA THR A 262 -11.51 26.03 -0.81
C THR A 262 -12.44 26.06 -2.01
N SER A 263 -13.20 24.99 -2.21
CA SER A 263 -14.11 24.82 -3.34
C SER A 263 -15.39 24.08 -2.96
N LYS A 264 -16.35 24.05 -3.89
CA LYS A 264 -17.62 23.34 -3.75
C LYS A 264 -18.03 22.73 -5.09
N HIS A 265 -18.16 21.40 -5.12
CA HIS A 265 -18.71 20.69 -6.26
C HIS A 265 -20.24 20.72 -6.23
N ILE A 266 -20.85 21.14 -7.34
CA ILE A 266 -22.32 21.23 -7.47
C ILE A 266 -22.84 20.17 -8.43
N GLN A 267 -22.30 20.12 -9.65
CA GLN A 267 -22.81 19.25 -10.71
C GLN A 267 -21.71 18.89 -11.71
N GLY A 268 -21.79 17.68 -12.27
CA GLY A 268 -20.87 17.24 -13.33
C GLY A 268 -19.55 16.76 -12.75
N ARG A 269 -18.44 17.09 -13.41
CA ARG A 269 -17.10 16.71 -12.93
C ARG A 269 -16.58 17.68 -11.86
N PRO A 270 -15.81 17.22 -10.87
CA PRO A 270 -15.11 18.11 -9.94
C PRO A 270 -14.09 19.00 -10.67
N LEU A 271 -13.70 20.10 -10.02
CA LEU A 271 -12.59 20.93 -10.49
C LEU A 271 -11.29 20.14 -10.53
N THR A 272 -10.54 20.31 -11.61
CA THR A 272 -9.13 19.88 -11.65
C THR A 272 -8.26 21.04 -11.19
N PHE A 273 -7.46 20.86 -10.15
CA PHE A 273 -6.48 21.82 -9.66
C PHE A 273 -5.08 21.41 -10.12
N SER A 274 -4.31 22.37 -10.62
CA SER A 274 -2.93 22.17 -11.03
C SER A 274 -2.02 23.29 -10.54
N LEU A 275 -0.84 22.91 -10.09
CA LEU A 275 0.23 23.81 -9.71
C LEU A 275 1.43 23.57 -10.61
N ILE A 276 1.81 24.60 -11.37
CA ILE A 276 2.86 24.52 -12.38
C ILE A 276 4.05 25.34 -11.90
N ASN A 277 5.22 24.72 -11.84
CA ASN A 277 6.47 25.40 -11.59
C ASN A 277 6.79 26.35 -12.76
N LYS A 278 6.79 27.65 -12.51
CA LYS A 278 6.93 28.67 -13.56
C LYS A 278 8.30 28.65 -14.22
N THR A 279 9.34 28.27 -13.46
CA THR A 279 10.74 28.24 -13.92
C THR A 279 11.05 26.96 -14.68
N ALA A 280 10.66 25.79 -14.15
CA ALA A 280 10.89 24.49 -14.77
C ALA A 280 9.84 24.13 -15.83
N LYS A 281 8.68 24.80 -15.85
CA LYS A 281 7.51 24.45 -16.69
C LYS A 281 7.02 23.02 -16.46
N HIS A 282 7.17 22.55 -15.23
CA HIS A 282 6.78 21.22 -14.78
C HIS A 282 5.50 21.30 -13.92
N THR A 283 4.60 20.33 -14.06
CA THR A 283 3.35 20.28 -13.29
C THR A 283 3.58 19.54 -11.98
N GLU A 284 3.93 20.28 -10.93
CA GLU A 284 4.23 19.75 -9.60
C GLU A 284 3.00 19.11 -8.95
N MET A 285 1.82 19.67 -9.21
CA MET A 285 0.56 19.16 -8.68
C MET A 285 -0.51 19.16 -9.75
N GLU A 286 -1.27 18.08 -9.83
CA GLU A 286 -2.47 17.96 -10.67
C GLU A 286 -3.39 16.96 -9.97
N THR A 287 -4.60 17.38 -9.64
CA THR A 287 -5.55 16.55 -8.89
C THR A 287 -6.97 17.03 -9.09
N GLN A 288 -7.94 16.21 -8.72
CA GLN A 288 -9.34 16.61 -8.64
C GLN A 288 -9.66 17.05 -7.21
N LEU A 289 -10.42 18.12 -7.07
CA LEU A 289 -10.91 18.60 -5.78
C LEU A 289 -12.16 17.82 -5.37
N ASP A 290 -12.44 17.77 -4.06
CA ASP A 290 -13.62 17.10 -3.48
C ASP A 290 -13.81 15.60 -3.85
N THR A 291 -12.73 14.89 -4.21
CA THR A 291 -12.74 13.47 -4.62
C THR A 291 -13.28 12.54 -3.54
N ALA A 292 -13.00 12.81 -2.27
CA ALA A 292 -13.42 11.96 -1.15
C ALA A 292 -14.94 11.88 -0.95
N ASN A 293 -15.71 12.89 -1.39
CA ASN A 293 -17.17 12.93 -1.23
C ASN A 293 -17.94 12.46 -2.47
N ILE A 294 -17.31 12.43 -3.65
CA ILE A 294 -17.90 11.80 -4.85
C ILE A 294 -18.26 10.34 -4.56
N TYR A 295 -17.46 9.64 -3.75
CA TYR A 295 -17.74 8.27 -3.33
C TYR A 295 -18.75 8.15 -2.18
N LYS A 296 -19.08 9.27 -1.51
CA LYS A 296 -20.03 9.34 -0.38
C LYS A 296 -21.39 9.98 -0.73
N ASN A 297 -21.57 10.45 -1.97
CA ASN A 297 -22.77 11.18 -2.43
C ASN A 297 -23.09 12.45 -1.63
N GLU A 298 -22.09 13.11 -1.04
CA GLU A 298 -22.24 14.36 -0.27
C GLU A 298 -21.88 15.58 -1.13
N THR A 299 -22.59 15.79 -2.25
CA THR A 299 -22.36 16.94 -3.14
C THR A 299 -22.95 18.23 -2.56
N GLY A 300 -22.28 19.38 -2.75
CA GLY A 300 -22.85 20.70 -2.47
C GLY A 300 -22.43 21.37 -1.15
N ALA A 301 -21.44 20.81 -0.43
CA ALA A 301 -20.82 21.47 0.73
C ALA A 301 -19.53 22.21 0.34
N TRP A 302 -19.19 23.27 1.10
CA TRP A 302 -17.87 23.90 1.00
C TRP A 302 -16.82 23.02 1.66
N ARG A 303 -15.67 22.86 1.00
CA ARG A 303 -14.55 22.07 1.50
C ARG A 303 -13.24 22.78 1.23
N THR A 304 -12.29 22.63 2.16
CA THR A 304 -10.90 23.01 1.94
C THR A 304 -10.08 21.74 1.75
N ASP A 305 -9.53 21.54 0.56
CA ASP A 305 -8.56 20.50 0.28
C ASP A 305 -7.15 21.03 0.56
N TYR A 306 -6.35 20.27 1.32
CA TYR A 306 -4.98 20.64 1.67
C TYR A 306 -3.99 19.79 0.90
N PHE A 307 -2.89 20.39 0.47
CA PHE A 307 -1.81 19.70 -0.25
C PHE A 307 -0.45 20.18 0.24
N ILE A 308 0.51 19.26 0.32
CA ILE A 308 1.88 19.60 0.70
C ILE A 308 2.74 19.69 -0.56
N LEU A 309 3.39 20.84 -0.75
CA LEU A 309 4.41 21.08 -1.77
C LEU A 309 5.78 21.18 -1.08
N PRO A 310 6.71 20.24 -1.27
CA PRO A 310 8.02 20.23 -0.66
C PRO A 310 8.91 21.29 -1.30
N PRO A 311 10.01 21.61 -0.63
CA PRO A 311 11.17 22.19 -1.27
C PRO A 311 11.55 21.43 -2.55
N LEU A 312 11.67 22.13 -3.68
CA LEU A 312 12.14 21.63 -4.95
C LEU A 312 13.57 22.14 -5.19
N SER A 313 13.80 22.88 -6.28
CA SER A 313 15.10 23.46 -6.65
C SER A 313 15.46 24.70 -5.83
N THR A 314 16.76 24.88 -5.55
CA THR A 314 17.27 26.03 -4.78
C THR A 314 17.30 27.35 -5.54
N ASP A 315 17.22 27.32 -6.87
CA ASP A 315 17.48 28.44 -7.78
C ASP A 315 16.23 28.92 -8.55
N GLY A 316 15.04 28.46 -8.17
CA GLY A 316 13.79 28.75 -8.86
C GLY A 316 12.79 29.55 -8.02
N LYS A 317 11.92 30.29 -8.70
CA LYS A 317 10.84 31.08 -8.10
C LYS A 317 9.58 31.05 -8.96
N GLY A 318 8.43 31.17 -8.32
CA GLY A 318 7.13 31.37 -8.93
C GLY A 318 6.39 30.08 -9.30
N TYR A 319 5.09 30.05 -9.03
CA TYR A 319 4.18 29.00 -9.49
C TYR A 319 3.00 29.61 -10.25
N ASP A 320 2.47 28.89 -11.22
CA ASP A 320 1.21 29.22 -11.89
C ASP A 320 0.14 28.23 -11.42
N VAL A 321 -1.01 28.75 -10.96
CA VAL A 321 -2.19 27.96 -10.59
C VAL A 321 -3.09 27.86 -11.80
N TYR A 322 -3.49 26.64 -12.14
CA TYR A 322 -4.43 26.38 -13.21
C TYR A 322 -5.58 25.51 -12.68
N ILE A 323 -6.81 26.00 -12.82
CA ILE A 323 -8.01 25.30 -12.38
C ILE A 323 -8.91 25.09 -13.58
N ALA A 324 -9.28 23.84 -13.86
CA ALA A 324 -10.13 23.48 -14.98
C ALA A 324 -11.50 22.97 -14.52
N ASN A 325 -12.55 23.57 -15.09
CA ASN A 325 -13.94 23.14 -14.98
C ASN A 325 -14.36 22.44 -16.28
N ASP A 326 -14.30 21.11 -16.25
CA ASP A 326 -14.43 20.25 -17.43
C ASP A 326 -15.85 19.74 -17.67
N ALA A 327 -16.41 20.04 -18.85
CA ALA A 327 -17.68 19.47 -19.30
C ALA A 327 -17.52 18.70 -20.63
N ILE A 328 -18.17 17.54 -20.72
CA ILE A 328 -18.16 16.69 -21.93
C ILE A 328 -19.59 16.54 -22.45
N GLY A 329 -19.79 16.91 -23.72
CA GLY A 329 -21.10 16.80 -24.36
C GLY A 329 -22.14 17.71 -23.70
N ARG A 330 -23.40 17.27 -23.68
CA ARG A 330 -24.54 18.13 -23.31
C ARG A 330 -24.70 18.36 -21.82
N GLN A 331 -23.93 17.68 -20.97
CA GLN A 331 -24.04 17.85 -19.52
C GLN A 331 -23.26 19.10 -19.07
N THR A 332 -23.95 19.99 -18.37
CA THR A 332 -23.31 21.14 -17.73
C THR A 332 -22.56 20.70 -16.48
N THR A 333 -21.34 21.20 -16.33
CA THR A 333 -20.53 21.06 -15.12
C THR A 333 -20.47 22.40 -14.39
N ILE A 334 -20.79 22.39 -13.10
CA ILE A 334 -20.89 23.57 -12.24
C ILE A 334 -20.07 23.32 -10.98
N ASN A 335 -19.13 24.21 -10.71
CA ASN A 335 -18.32 24.21 -9.50
C ASN A 335 -18.08 25.64 -9.04
N ASP A 336 -17.92 25.81 -7.72
CA ASP A 336 -17.59 27.09 -7.11
C ASP A 336 -16.17 27.01 -6.51
N ILE A 337 -15.39 28.10 -6.65
CA ILE A 337 -14.10 28.26 -5.97
C ILE A 337 -14.10 29.54 -5.15
N ALA A 338 -13.78 29.42 -3.86
CA ALA A 338 -13.68 30.54 -2.94
C ALA A 338 -12.24 31.06 -2.86
N SER A 339 -11.28 30.18 -2.54
CA SER A 339 -9.90 30.62 -2.31
C SER A 339 -8.83 29.56 -2.58
N VAL A 340 -7.62 30.06 -2.84
CA VAL A 340 -6.35 29.35 -2.81
C VAL A 340 -5.44 30.12 -1.85
N ARG A 341 -5.04 29.46 -0.76
CA ARG A 341 -4.16 30.01 0.26
C ARG A 341 -2.89 29.17 0.34
N VAL A 342 -1.75 29.82 0.54
CA VAL A 342 -0.47 29.13 0.65
C VAL A 342 0.22 29.54 1.94
N TYR A 343 0.65 28.56 2.72
CA TYR A 343 1.37 28.74 3.96
C TYR A 343 2.75 28.12 3.86
N THR A 344 3.79 28.79 4.35
CA THR A 344 5.11 28.16 4.51
C THR A 344 5.07 27.10 5.60
N ILE A 345 5.75 25.98 5.37
CA ILE A 345 5.92 24.91 6.35
C ILE A 345 7.41 24.52 6.48
N PRO A 346 7.89 24.16 7.68
CA PRO A 346 9.22 23.60 7.88
C PRO A 346 9.23 22.12 7.46
N TYR A 347 9.14 21.89 6.15
CA TYR A 347 8.99 20.56 5.57
C TYR A 347 10.02 19.54 6.09
N GLU A 348 11.29 19.94 6.17
CA GLU A 348 12.38 19.05 6.63
C GLU A 348 12.18 18.61 8.09
N GLU A 349 11.74 19.51 8.97
CA GLU A 349 11.39 19.17 10.35
C GLU A 349 10.17 18.24 10.37
N MET A 350 9.20 18.46 9.49
CA MET A 350 8.00 17.64 9.42
C MET A 350 8.27 16.21 8.94
N VAL A 351 9.10 16.00 7.91
CA VAL A 351 9.46 14.65 7.44
C VAL A 351 10.41 13.93 8.40
N THR A 352 11.15 14.68 9.22
CA THR A 352 12.04 14.13 10.26
C THR A 352 11.38 14.01 11.62
N MET A 353 10.09 14.35 11.77
CA MET A 353 9.33 14.22 13.02
C MET A 353 9.35 12.77 13.51
N LYS A 354 10.20 12.48 14.50
CA LYS A 354 10.28 11.17 15.16
C LYS A 354 9.08 10.97 16.09
N ILE A 355 8.59 9.73 16.20
CA ILE A 355 7.74 9.36 17.35
C ILE A 355 8.56 9.61 18.61
N GLN A 356 7.98 10.30 19.59
CA GLN A 356 8.51 10.30 20.94
C GLN A 356 8.15 8.95 21.57
N SER A 357 8.95 7.93 21.30
CA SER A 357 8.92 6.68 22.06
C SER A 357 10.14 6.74 22.95
N ASP A 358 9.96 6.58 24.26
CA ASP A 358 11.02 6.58 25.28
C ASP A 358 12.06 5.43 25.12
N LYS A 359 12.12 4.79 23.94
CA LYS A 359 13.10 3.78 23.58
C LYS A 359 13.59 4.04 22.15
N GLU A 360 14.59 4.91 22.02
CA GLU A 360 15.53 4.81 20.90
C GLU A 360 16.15 3.41 20.98
N THR A 361 15.64 2.49 20.18
CA THR A 361 16.27 1.18 20.03
C THR A 361 17.26 1.33 18.89
N GLU A 362 18.54 1.49 19.23
CA GLU A 362 19.64 1.44 18.27
C GLU A 362 19.47 0.24 17.34
N ILE A 363 19.66 0.46 16.03
CA ILE A 363 19.75 -0.62 15.04
C ILE A 363 21.10 -1.31 15.28
N GLN A 364 21.11 -2.31 16.16
CA GLN A 364 22.16 -3.31 16.12
C GLN A 364 21.89 -4.24 14.94
N SER A 365 22.94 -4.56 14.19
CA SER A 365 22.91 -5.57 13.15
C SER A 365 22.68 -6.94 13.79
N ASP A 366 21.42 -7.28 14.02
CA ASP A 366 21.06 -8.57 14.58
C ASP A 366 21.14 -9.62 13.48
N ASN A 367 22.10 -10.54 13.61
CA ASN A 367 22.10 -11.81 12.90
C ASN A 367 20.73 -12.46 13.12
N THR A 368 19.90 -12.52 12.07
CA THR A 368 18.63 -13.22 12.13
C THR A 368 18.91 -14.71 12.37
N SER A 369 18.21 -15.34 13.31
CA SER A 369 18.20 -16.81 13.44
C SER A 369 17.52 -17.47 12.23
N LEU A 370 16.73 -16.69 11.48
CA LEU A 370 16.05 -17.10 10.25
C LEU A 370 16.85 -16.69 9.01
N THR A 371 17.17 -17.69 8.20
CA THR A 371 17.79 -17.53 6.88
C THR A 371 16.82 -17.99 5.81
N ILE A 372 16.69 -17.22 4.74
CA ILE A 372 15.88 -17.62 3.59
C ILE A 372 16.68 -18.64 2.79
N GLU A 373 16.16 -19.87 2.71
CA GLU A 373 16.77 -20.97 1.96
C GLU A 373 16.44 -20.87 0.48
N SER A 374 15.17 -20.61 0.15
CA SER A 374 14.73 -20.50 -1.24
C SER A 374 13.46 -19.65 -1.37
N VAL A 375 13.33 -18.98 -2.51
CA VAL A 375 12.11 -18.25 -2.91
C VAL A 375 11.68 -18.73 -4.29
N GLU A 376 10.45 -19.25 -4.38
CA GLU A 376 9.79 -19.61 -5.62
C GLU A 376 8.70 -18.56 -5.94
N HIS A 377 8.71 -18.04 -7.16
CA HIS A 377 7.72 -17.08 -7.65
C HIS A 377 7.23 -17.51 -9.04
N PRO A 378 6.28 -18.46 -9.11
CA PRO A 378 5.82 -19.06 -10.37
C PRO A 378 4.87 -18.14 -11.17
N ASN A 379 4.19 -17.20 -10.53
CA ASN A 379 3.31 -16.23 -11.19
C ASN A 379 3.25 -14.92 -10.37
N PRO A 380 2.81 -13.79 -10.96
CA PRO A 380 2.84 -12.47 -10.33
C PRO A 380 2.12 -12.34 -8.97
N ALA A 381 1.18 -13.24 -8.66
CA ALA A 381 0.33 -13.19 -7.48
C ALA A 381 0.67 -14.27 -6.41
N TYR A 382 1.79 -15.00 -6.56
CA TYR A 382 2.13 -16.07 -5.62
C TYR A 382 3.64 -16.13 -5.33
N TYR A 383 3.98 -16.17 -4.04
CA TYR A 383 5.34 -16.42 -3.56
C TYR A 383 5.30 -17.61 -2.61
N LYS A 384 6.31 -18.49 -2.74
CA LYS A 384 6.57 -19.57 -1.80
C LYS A 384 7.99 -19.39 -1.27
N ILE A 385 8.11 -19.29 0.05
CA ILE A 385 9.35 -18.94 0.73
C ILE A 385 9.67 -20.07 1.70
N LYS A 386 10.86 -20.64 1.57
CA LYS A 386 11.38 -21.64 2.51
C LYS A 386 12.40 -20.96 3.40
N ILE A 387 12.19 -21.06 4.70
CA ILE A 387 13.01 -20.42 5.72
C ILE A 387 13.65 -21.53 6.56
N MET A 388 14.95 -21.44 6.79
CA MET A 388 15.70 -22.30 7.70
C MET A 388 16.08 -21.54 8.95
N GLU A 389 16.19 -22.28 10.05
CA GLU A 389 16.58 -21.77 11.34
C GLU A 389 17.96 -22.30 11.74
N ASN A 390 18.79 -21.39 12.26
CA ASN A 390 20.07 -21.72 12.87
C ASN A 390 19.98 -21.45 14.38
N GLY A 391 19.77 -22.49 15.21
CA GLY A 391 19.84 -22.39 16.68
C GLY A 391 18.50 -22.55 17.43
N GLU A 392 18.44 -22.07 18.70
CA GLU A 392 17.23 -22.10 19.55
C GLU A 392 16.23 -21.00 19.16
N TRP A 393 14.93 -21.36 19.07
CA TRP A 393 13.81 -20.44 18.79
C TRP A 393 13.74 -19.32 19.83
N LYS A 394 14.29 -18.14 19.50
CA LYS A 394 14.07 -16.89 20.23
C LYS A 394 13.43 -15.90 19.27
N MET A 395 12.12 -15.98 19.11
CA MET A 395 11.37 -15.14 18.17
C MET A 395 10.44 -14.17 18.90
N GLU A 396 10.96 -12.99 19.20
CA GLU A 396 10.11 -11.82 19.36
C GLU A 396 10.38 -10.89 18.16
N ASN A 397 9.31 -10.45 17.48
CA ASN A 397 9.31 -9.37 16.49
C ASN A 397 10.16 -9.54 15.22
N THR A 398 10.17 -10.71 14.57
CA THR A 398 10.79 -10.86 13.23
C THR A 398 9.78 -10.57 12.13
N ALA A 399 10.16 -9.78 11.11
CA ALA A 399 9.35 -9.60 9.92
C ALA A 399 9.91 -10.27 8.68
N LEU A 400 9.00 -10.84 7.90
CA LEU A 400 9.21 -11.22 6.51
C LEU A 400 8.88 -10.03 5.62
N ILE A 401 9.86 -9.52 4.89
CA ILE A 401 9.71 -8.37 3.99
C ILE A 401 9.71 -8.88 2.56
N LEU A 402 8.68 -8.52 1.81
CA LEU A 402 8.60 -8.73 0.37
C LEU A 402 8.87 -7.38 -0.32
N SER A 403 9.99 -7.31 -1.05
CA SER A 403 10.41 -6.16 -1.86
C SER A 403 9.51 -6.02 -3.09
N GLN A 404 8.23 -5.76 -2.85
CA GLN A 404 7.19 -5.47 -3.82
C GLN A 404 6.24 -4.43 -3.22
N SER A 405 5.72 -3.57 -4.09
CA SER A 405 4.62 -2.65 -3.82
C SER A 405 3.57 -3.20 -2.87
N PHE A 406 3.30 -2.44 -1.81
CA PHE A 406 2.34 -2.77 -0.78
C PHE A 406 0.93 -2.88 -1.36
N ASP A 407 0.25 -3.98 -1.03
CA ASP A 407 -1.16 -4.17 -1.37
C ASP A 407 -1.83 -5.00 -0.28
N LYS A 408 -2.92 -4.48 0.30
CA LYS A 408 -3.66 -5.12 1.41
C LYS A 408 -4.30 -6.46 1.01
N GLY A 409 -4.39 -6.75 -0.28
CA GLY A 409 -4.87 -8.01 -0.83
C GLY A 409 -3.86 -9.17 -0.70
N TRP A 410 -2.57 -8.88 -0.46
CA TRP A 410 -1.59 -9.93 -0.17
C TRP A 410 -1.88 -10.60 1.17
N LYS A 411 -1.88 -11.93 1.16
CA LYS A 411 -2.02 -12.75 2.36
C LYS A 411 -0.81 -13.66 2.51
N ALA A 412 -0.33 -13.80 3.73
CA ALA A 412 0.77 -14.71 4.05
C ALA A 412 0.28 -15.83 4.97
N TYR A 413 0.75 -17.04 4.71
CA TYR A 413 0.41 -18.23 5.47
C TYR A 413 1.68 -18.99 5.82
N THR A 414 1.74 -19.49 7.04
CA THR A 414 2.78 -20.42 7.49
C THR A 414 2.31 -21.85 7.36
N ILE A 415 3.16 -22.72 6.81
CA ILE A 415 2.90 -24.16 6.72
C ILE A 415 4.05 -24.86 7.45
N ASN A 416 3.72 -25.67 8.46
CA ASN A 416 4.71 -26.48 9.16
C ASN A 416 4.95 -27.79 8.40
N THR A 417 6.03 -27.86 7.61
CA THR A 417 6.41 -29.07 6.87
C THR A 417 6.84 -30.24 7.77
N ASN A 418 7.07 -30.00 9.06
CA ASN A 418 7.37 -31.04 10.05
C ASN A 418 6.11 -31.64 10.69
N ASN A 419 4.91 -31.20 10.32
CA ASN A 419 3.64 -31.76 10.82
C ASN A 419 3.61 -33.29 10.57
N PRO A 420 3.32 -34.12 11.59
CA PRO A 420 3.29 -35.59 11.48
C PRO A 420 2.40 -36.10 10.34
N ILE A 421 1.28 -35.41 10.04
CA ILE A 421 0.35 -35.78 8.94
C ILE A 421 1.03 -35.59 7.58
N ILE A 422 1.87 -34.56 7.44
CA ILE A 422 2.65 -34.30 6.22
C ILE A 422 3.80 -35.31 6.10
N LYS A 423 4.47 -35.66 7.21
CA LYS A 423 5.55 -36.67 7.27
C LYS A 423 5.07 -38.12 7.08
N LEU A 424 3.88 -38.47 7.57
CA LEU A 424 3.27 -39.80 7.41
C LEU A 424 2.73 -40.01 5.98
N SER A 425 2.56 -38.95 5.21
CA SER A 425 2.12 -39.04 3.83
C SER A 425 3.28 -39.45 2.90
N ASN A 426 3.44 -40.75 2.67
CA ASN A 426 4.34 -41.29 1.63
C ASN A 426 3.89 -40.95 0.18
N TYR A 427 3.02 -39.96 -0.01
CA TYR A 427 2.38 -39.63 -1.29
C TYR A 427 2.62 -38.15 -1.67
N PRO A 428 3.41 -37.86 -2.72
CA PRO A 428 3.77 -36.49 -3.12
C PRO A 428 2.56 -35.61 -3.51
N ILE A 429 1.41 -36.23 -3.79
CA ILE A 429 0.15 -35.55 -4.15
C ILE A 429 -0.44 -34.81 -2.94
N LYS A 430 -0.35 -35.36 -1.72
CA LYS A 430 -0.91 -34.71 -0.53
C LYS A 430 -0.08 -33.50 -0.11
N THR A 431 1.25 -33.60 -0.05
CA THR A 431 2.14 -32.46 0.26
C THR A 431 1.91 -31.28 -0.68
N LYS A 432 1.66 -31.54 -1.96
CA LYS A 432 1.37 -30.49 -2.96
C LYS A 432 0.03 -29.79 -2.71
N LEU A 433 -0.98 -30.48 -2.17
CA LEU A 433 -2.27 -29.88 -1.80
C LEU A 433 -2.12 -28.86 -0.65
N PHE A 434 -1.32 -29.18 0.37
CA PHE A 434 -1.03 -28.25 1.48
C PHE A 434 -0.37 -26.96 0.97
N GLU A 435 0.60 -27.08 0.05
CA GLU A 435 1.29 -25.94 -0.54
C GLU A 435 0.44 -25.15 -1.55
N THR A 436 -0.50 -25.81 -2.23
CA THR A 436 -1.41 -25.18 -3.21
C THR A 436 -2.55 -24.42 -2.55
N PHE A 437 -3.03 -24.90 -1.40
CA PHE A 437 -4.14 -24.30 -0.66
C PHE A 437 -3.73 -23.90 0.77
N PRO A 438 -2.77 -22.97 0.92
CA PRO A 438 -2.27 -22.55 2.22
C PRO A 438 -3.36 -21.94 3.13
N PHE A 439 -4.45 -21.44 2.54
CA PHE A 439 -5.59 -20.89 3.30
C PHE A 439 -6.49 -21.95 3.96
N LEU A 440 -6.38 -23.22 3.54
CA LEU A 440 -7.10 -24.34 4.17
C LEU A 440 -6.27 -25.05 5.22
N PHE A 441 -4.95 -25.06 5.06
CA PHE A 441 -4.06 -25.95 5.82
C PHE A 441 -2.87 -25.23 6.50
N GLY A 442 -2.74 -23.93 6.30
CA GLY A 442 -1.71 -23.10 6.91
C GLY A 442 -2.31 -22.08 7.87
N LYS A 443 -1.46 -21.54 8.74
CA LYS A 443 -1.84 -20.47 9.67
C LYS A 443 -1.55 -19.11 9.04
N GLU A 444 -2.58 -18.29 8.88
CA GLU A 444 -2.46 -16.93 8.34
C GLU A 444 -1.64 -16.03 9.28
N ILE A 445 -0.71 -15.27 8.71
CA ILE A 445 0.02 -14.21 9.41
C ILE A 445 -0.78 -12.92 9.24
N LYS A 446 -1.58 -12.57 10.26
CA LYS A 446 -2.53 -11.45 10.17
C LYS A 446 -1.87 -10.07 10.23
N GLU A 447 -0.69 -9.96 10.83
CA GLU A 447 -0.01 -8.69 11.03
C GLU A 447 0.76 -8.27 9.76
N HIS A 448 0.00 -7.82 8.76
CA HIS A 448 0.51 -7.24 7.52
C HIS A 448 0.77 -5.74 7.71
N VAL A 449 2.01 -5.32 7.46
CA VAL A 449 2.51 -3.98 7.76
C VAL A 449 3.17 -3.36 6.53
N LEU A 450 3.01 -2.05 6.37
CA LEU A 450 3.71 -1.26 5.35
C LEU A 450 5.15 -1.01 5.82
N ILE A 451 6.14 -1.51 5.08
CA ILE A 451 7.55 -1.35 5.38
C ILE A 451 8.18 -0.32 4.43
N ASN A 452 8.92 0.64 5.00
CA ASN A 452 9.62 1.70 4.26
C ASN A 452 8.73 2.47 3.26
N ASN A 453 7.45 2.65 3.59
CA ASN A 453 6.46 3.37 2.77
C ASN A 453 6.38 2.87 1.31
N TRP A 454 6.61 1.56 1.09
CA TRP A 454 6.47 0.98 -0.24
C TRP A 454 6.26 -0.54 -0.25
N SER A 455 6.90 -1.28 0.67
CA SER A 455 6.97 -2.75 0.60
C SER A 455 6.00 -3.45 1.55
N ASN A 456 5.64 -4.69 1.21
CA ASN A 456 4.87 -5.56 2.10
C ASN A 456 5.78 -6.13 3.20
N GLY A 457 5.28 -6.16 4.43
CA GLY A 457 5.89 -6.88 5.55
C GLY A 457 4.87 -7.69 6.33
N TRP A 458 5.29 -8.83 6.87
CA TRP A 458 4.48 -9.63 7.80
C TRP A 458 5.25 -9.89 9.08
N VAL A 459 4.67 -9.49 10.21
CA VAL A 459 5.27 -9.74 11.53
C VAL A 459 4.97 -11.17 11.94
N ILE A 460 6.04 -11.95 12.08
CA ILE A 460 5.98 -13.33 12.52
C ILE A 460 6.06 -13.30 14.05
N GLN A 461 4.91 -13.33 14.72
CA GLN A 461 4.83 -13.61 16.15
C GLN A 461 4.53 -15.10 16.35
N MET A 462 5.55 -15.88 16.67
CA MET A 462 5.37 -17.25 17.15
C MET A 462 5.63 -17.26 18.65
N GLY A 463 4.56 -17.39 19.44
CA GLY A 463 4.65 -17.42 20.89
C GLY A 463 5.64 -18.48 21.38
N ASN A 464 6.39 -18.13 22.42
CA ASN A 464 7.33 -18.96 23.19
C ASN A 464 7.28 -20.46 22.90
N GLY A 465 8.03 -20.92 21.89
CA GLY A 465 8.51 -22.30 21.78
C GLY A 465 7.50 -23.43 21.64
N GLU A 466 6.19 -23.17 21.52
CA GLU A 466 5.21 -24.23 21.26
C GLU A 466 4.31 -23.85 20.08
N TRP A 467 4.47 -24.58 18.98
CA TRP A 467 3.36 -24.78 18.05
C TRP A 467 2.23 -25.43 18.85
N LYS A 468 1.34 -24.63 19.45
CA LYS A 468 0.10 -25.15 19.99
C LYS A 468 -0.67 -25.72 18.81
N MET A 469 -0.65 -27.04 18.68
CA MET A 469 -1.53 -27.81 17.79
C MET A 469 -2.92 -27.22 17.95
N GLU A 470 -3.58 -26.89 16.84
CA GLU A 470 -4.96 -26.41 16.90
C GLU A 470 -5.80 -27.44 17.68
N ASN A 471 -6.78 -26.96 18.46
CA ASN A 471 -7.57 -27.78 19.40
C ASN A 471 -8.04 -29.10 18.75
N ASN A 472 -8.42 -29.05 17.47
CA ASN A 472 -8.91 -30.21 16.70
C ASN A 472 -7.84 -31.26 16.40
N GLU A 473 -6.61 -30.84 16.09
CA GLU A 473 -5.50 -31.75 15.83
C GLU A 473 -5.05 -32.43 17.13
N LEU A 474 -5.07 -31.70 18.25
CA LEU A 474 -4.83 -32.27 19.58
C LEU A 474 -5.95 -33.25 19.96
N ILE A 475 -7.22 -32.91 19.73
CA ILE A 475 -8.34 -33.80 20.04
C ILE A 475 -8.29 -35.06 19.18
N THR A 476 -8.09 -34.93 17.86
CA THR A 476 -8.01 -36.08 16.94
C THR A 476 -6.84 -37.00 17.27
N SER A 477 -5.66 -36.45 17.57
CA SER A 477 -4.50 -37.24 17.98
C SER A 477 -4.68 -37.91 19.35
N THR A 478 -5.37 -37.25 20.28
CA THR A 478 -5.73 -37.84 21.58
C THR A 478 -6.73 -39.00 21.39
N LEU A 479 -7.74 -38.84 20.53
CA LEU A 479 -8.69 -39.92 20.20
C LEU A 479 -8.00 -41.12 19.54
N GLU A 480 -7.05 -40.86 18.64
CA GLU A 480 -6.19 -41.88 18.04
C GLU A 480 -5.38 -42.66 19.10
N GLN A 481 -4.80 -41.97 20.08
CA GLN A 481 -4.06 -42.60 21.18
C GLN A 481 -4.97 -43.39 22.13
N GLN A 482 -6.24 -42.99 22.28
CA GLN A 482 -7.23 -43.63 23.15
C GLN A 482 -8.11 -44.69 22.45
N LYS A 483 -7.76 -45.12 21.23
CA LYS A 483 -8.50 -46.16 20.48
C LYS A 483 -8.83 -47.40 21.29
N SER A 484 -7.85 -47.92 22.03
CA SER A 484 -8.03 -49.12 22.86
C SER A 484 -9.08 -48.94 23.94
N ALA A 485 -9.17 -47.75 24.55
CA ALA A 485 -10.17 -47.44 25.57
C ALA A 485 -11.55 -47.20 24.93
N LEU A 486 -11.60 -46.45 23.83
CA LEU A 486 -12.84 -46.18 23.09
C LEU A 486 -13.49 -47.48 22.53
N ARG A 487 -12.67 -48.43 22.10
CA ARG A 487 -13.13 -49.76 21.65
C ARG A 487 -13.79 -50.56 22.78
N GLN A 488 -13.42 -50.37 24.05
CA GLN A 488 -14.08 -51.04 25.18
C GLN A 488 -15.54 -50.60 25.35
N PHE A 489 -15.85 -49.36 24.97
CA PHE A 489 -17.23 -48.87 24.91
C PHE A 489 -17.97 -49.31 23.63
N GLY A 490 -17.30 -50.02 22.73
CA GLY A 490 -17.86 -50.49 21.46
C GLY A 490 -18.02 -49.38 20.42
N VAL A 491 -17.24 -48.30 20.53
CA VAL A 491 -17.17 -47.23 19.53
C VAL A 491 -16.52 -47.78 18.26
N SER A 492 -17.17 -47.59 17.11
CA SER A 492 -16.65 -47.99 15.81
C SER A 492 -15.88 -46.86 15.12
N ARG A 493 -16.42 -45.65 15.14
CA ARG A 493 -15.73 -44.43 14.74
C ARG A 493 -16.30 -43.23 15.50
N ILE A 494 -15.47 -42.21 15.66
CA ILE A 494 -15.84 -40.96 16.30
C ILE A 494 -15.34 -39.80 15.46
N GLY A 495 -16.10 -38.73 15.34
CA GLY A 495 -15.70 -37.59 14.51
C GLY A 495 -16.01 -36.25 15.15
N LEU A 496 -15.15 -35.27 14.89
CA LEU A 496 -15.35 -33.89 15.32
C LEU A 496 -16.21 -33.13 14.31
N PHE A 497 -17.13 -32.31 14.80
CA PHE A 497 -17.90 -31.37 13.97
C PHE A 497 -18.14 -30.05 14.70
N GLY A 498 -18.97 -29.16 14.16
CA GLY A 498 -19.49 -28.02 14.90
C GLY A 498 -18.51 -26.85 15.09
N SER A 499 -18.64 -26.11 16.19
CA SER A 499 -17.78 -24.93 16.47
C SER A 499 -16.33 -25.31 16.73
N SER A 500 -16.08 -26.55 17.18
CA SER A 500 -14.73 -27.07 17.38
C SER A 500 -13.91 -27.05 16.08
N VAL A 501 -14.49 -27.46 14.95
CA VAL A 501 -13.79 -27.57 13.64
C VAL A 501 -13.65 -26.22 12.90
N ARG A 502 -14.28 -25.14 13.41
CA ARG A 502 -14.28 -23.83 12.76
C ARG A 502 -13.21 -22.90 13.34
N ALA A 503 -12.72 -21.98 12.50
CA ALA A 503 -11.61 -21.07 12.81
C ALA A 503 -11.89 -20.02 13.92
N ASP A 504 -13.11 -20.01 14.47
CA ASP A 504 -13.61 -19.12 15.52
C ASP A 504 -13.77 -19.80 16.90
N ALA A 505 -13.32 -21.05 17.07
CA ALA A 505 -13.39 -21.77 18.34
C ALA A 505 -12.66 -21.03 19.48
N THR A 506 -13.35 -20.77 20.59
CA THR A 506 -12.75 -20.16 21.80
C THR A 506 -12.27 -21.23 22.79
N PRO A 507 -11.35 -20.88 23.73
CA PRO A 507 -10.90 -21.82 24.76
C PRO A 507 -12.02 -22.41 25.64
N GLU A 508 -13.13 -21.69 25.80
CA GLU A 508 -14.30 -22.04 26.63
C GLU A 508 -15.39 -22.82 25.85
N SER A 509 -15.22 -23.03 24.55
CA SER A 509 -16.21 -23.74 23.73
C SER A 509 -16.28 -25.24 24.06
N ASP A 510 -17.49 -25.79 24.04
CA ASP A 510 -17.78 -27.23 24.14
C ASP A 510 -17.18 -28.00 22.95
N ILE A 511 -16.92 -29.30 23.13
CA ILE A 511 -16.42 -30.17 22.06
C ILE A 511 -17.57 -30.96 21.44
N ASP A 512 -17.95 -30.63 20.21
CA ASP A 512 -19.01 -31.32 19.47
C ASP A 512 -18.48 -32.57 18.76
N MET A 513 -19.01 -33.75 19.12
CA MET A 513 -18.55 -35.04 18.59
C MET A 513 -19.68 -35.94 18.11
N VAL A 514 -19.53 -36.57 16.94
CA VAL A 514 -20.42 -37.62 16.47
C VAL A 514 -19.79 -38.98 16.75
N VAL A 515 -20.56 -39.91 17.30
CA VAL A 515 -20.09 -41.26 17.62
C VAL A 515 -20.96 -42.33 16.96
N GLU A 516 -20.28 -43.31 16.37
CA GLU A 516 -20.89 -44.53 15.87
C GLU A 516 -20.36 -45.72 16.68
N PHE A 517 -21.23 -46.72 16.89
CA PHE A 517 -20.91 -47.92 17.65
C PHE A 517 -21.00 -49.14 16.75
N ASP A 518 -20.25 -50.18 17.09
CA ASP A 518 -20.37 -51.48 16.43
C ASP A 518 -21.80 -52.04 16.57
N PRO A 519 -22.26 -52.91 15.65
CA PRO A 519 -23.58 -53.52 15.73
C PRO A 519 -23.86 -54.16 17.11
N GLY A 520 -25.00 -53.80 17.71
CA GLY A 520 -25.39 -54.28 19.04
C GLY A 520 -24.67 -53.63 20.24
N LYS A 521 -23.71 -52.73 20.00
CA LYS A 521 -22.97 -52.01 21.07
C LYS A 521 -23.55 -50.64 21.42
N LYS A 522 -24.47 -50.10 20.60
CA LYS A 522 -25.23 -48.88 20.92
C LYS A 522 -26.21 -49.13 22.07
N THR A 523 -25.71 -49.07 23.29
CA THR A 523 -26.51 -49.16 24.53
C THR A 523 -26.38 -47.85 25.30
N TYR A 524 -27.36 -47.52 26.16
CA TYR A 524 -27.28 -46.33 27.01
C TYR A 524 -26.00 -46.29 27.84
N LYS A 525 -25.62 -47.44 28.42
CA LYS A 525 -24.39 -47.58 29.21
C LYS A 525 -23.14 -47.21 28.41
N ASN A 526 -23.03 -47.70 27.17
CA ASN A 526 -21.87 -47.43 26.32
C ASN A 526 -21.83 -45.99 25.82
N PHE A 527 -22.98 -45.43 25.46
CA PHE A 527 -23.08 -44.05 25.01
C PHE A 527 -22.67 -43.06 26.11
N PHE A 528 -23.29 -43.14 27.29
CA PHE A 528 -22.94 -42.27 28.41
C PHE A 528 -21.53 -42.55 28.94
N GLY A 529 -21.10 -43.83 28.96
CA GLY A 529 -19.74 -44.19 29.30
C GLY A 529 -18.70 -43.55 28.38
N THR A 530 -18.99 -43.49 27.07
CA THR A 530 -18.14 -42.80 26.09
C THR A 530 -18.12 -41.29 26.35
N ALA A 531 -19.28 -40.65 26.55
CA ALA A 531 -19.36 -39.22 26.83
C ALA A 531 -18.56 -38.84 28.09
N THR A 532 -18.83 -39.50 29.23
CA THR A 532 -18.10 -39.25 30.49
C THR A 532 -16.61 -39.50 30.35
N TYR A 533 -16.22 -40.54 29.61
CA TYR A 533 -14.80 -40.82 29.36
C TYR A 533 -14.14 -39.68 28.57
N LEU A 534 -14.77 -39.21 27.50
CA LEU A 534 -14.27 -38.10 26.68
C LEU A 534 -14.18 -36.79 27.48
N GLU A 535 -15.19 -36.47 28.28
CA GLU A 535 -15.15 -35.30 29.18
C GLU A 535 -14.00 -35.41 30.19
N SER A 536 -13.79 -36.61 30.75
CA SER A 536 -12.69 -36.86 31.68
C SER A 536 -11.32 -36.74 31.02
N LEU A 537 -11.22 -37.09 29.74
CA LEU A 537 -10.02 -37.08 28.91
C LEU A 537 -9.65 -35.64 28.52
N PHE A 538 -10.63 -34.85 28.07
CA PHE A 538 -10.40 -33.49 27.59
C PHE A 538 -10.53 -32.40 28.66
N LYS A 539 -11.04 -32.74 29.85
CA LYS A 539 -11.35 -31.79 30.93
C LYS A 539 -12.26 -30.64 30.47
N LYS A 540 -13.15 -30.95 29.53
CA LYS A 540 -14.12 -30.04 28.91
C LYS A 540 -15.46 -30.75 28.73
N GLN A 541 -16.51 -29.96 28.58
CA GLN A 541 -17.83 -30.47 28.22
C GLN A 541 -17.78 -31.00 26.77
N VAL A 542 -18.36 -32.18 26.56
CA VAL A 542 -18.40 -32.86 25.25
C VAL A 542 -19.85 -33.09 24.86
N ASP A 543 -20.31 -32.43 23.79
CA ASP A 543 -21.62 -32.72 23.20
C ASP A 543 -21.50 -33.91 22.24
N LEU A 544 -21.76 -35.10 22.78
CA LEU A 544 -21.67 -36.35 22.04
C LEU A 544 -23.03 -36.70 21.43
N VAL A 545 -23.11 -36.85 20.11
CA VAL A 545 -24.34 -37.23 19.39
C VAL A 545 -24.14 -38.50 18.57
N THR A 546 -25.23 -39.21 18.27
CA THR A 546 -25.20 -40.30 17.27
C THR A 546 -25.74 -39.79 15.94
N PRO A 547 -25.34 -40.37 14.78
CA PRO A 547 -25.81 -39.89 13.47
C PRO A 547 -27.33 -39.84 13.33
N GLN A 548 -28.06 -40.73 14.02
CA GLN A 548 -29.53 -40.75 13.99
C GLN A 548 -30.18 -39.65 14.84
N ALA A 549 -29.44 -39.06 15.77
CA ALA A 549 -29.89 -37.96 16.61
C ALA A 549 -29.69 -36.58 15.95
N ILE A 550 -28.92 -36.51 14.85
CA ILE A 550 -28.71 -35.29 14.10
C ILE A 550 -29.99 -34.97 13.31
N SER A 551 -30.50 -33.74 13.47
CA SER A 551 -31.68 -33.27 12.73
C SER A 551 -31.49 -33.44 11.21
N PRO A 552 -32.49 -33.98 10.47
CA PRO A 552 -32.41 -34.17 9.01
C PRO A 552 -32.05 -32.89 8.24
N ARG A 553 -32.39 -31.72 8.80
CA ARG A 553 -32.07 -30.41 8.20
C ARG A 553 -30.59 -30.01 8.36
N MET A 554 -29.92 -30.49 9.41
CA MET A 554 -28.50 -30.18 9.68
C MET A 554 -27.55 -31.23 9.10
N LYS A 555 -28.02 -32.46 8.92
CA LYS A 555 -27.24 -33.59 8.41
C LYS A 555 -26.42 -33.29 7.13
N PRO A 556 -26.96 -32.62 6.09
CA PRO A 556 -26.19 -32.33 4.87
C PRO A 556 -25.04 -31.31 5.06
N TYR A 557 -25.13 -30.47 6.09
CA TYR A 557 -24.13 -29.47 6.42
C TYR A 557 -23.05 -30.07 7.33
N ILE A 558 -23.43 -30.97 8.24
CA ILE A 558 -22.50 -31.61 9.17
C ILE A 558 -21.69 -32.70 8.46
N ASP A 559 -22.32 -33.57 7.66
CA ASP A 559 -21.67 -34.74 7.04
C ASP A 559 -20.46 -34.40 6.15
N LYS A 560 -20.39 -33.19 5.58
CA LYS A 560 -19.28 -32.76 4.70
C LYS A 560 -18.03 -32.33 5.46
N ASP A 561 -18.19 -31.94 6.72
CA ASP A 561 -17.16 -31.29 7.51
C ASP A 561 -16.68 -32.16 8.70
N ILE A 562 -17.21 -33.37 8.85
CA ILE A 562 -16.81 -34.29 9.94
C ILE A 562 -15.44 -34.89 9.66
N GLN A 563 -14.52 -34.73 10.60
CA GLN A 563 -13.25 -35.45 10.61
C GLN A 563 -13.37 -36.69 11.48
N TYR A 564 -13.47 -37.87 10.86
CA TYR A 564 -13.60 -39.15 11.57
C TYR A 564 -12.24 -39.79 11.92
N VAL A 565 -12.20 -40.35 13.12
CA VAL A 565 -11.20 -41.29 13.63
C VAL A 565 -11.83 -42.68 13.67
N GLN A 566 -11.24 -43.62 12.93
CA GLN A 566 -11.69 -45.01 12.88
C GLN A 566 -11.16 -45.76 14.12
N ILE A 567 -12.05 -46.34 14.93
CA ILE A 567 -11.71 -47.00 16.21
C ILE A 567 -11.74 -48.54 16.11
N SER A 568 -12.72 -49.10 15.40
CA SER A 568 -12.81 -50.53 15.06
C SER A 568 -12.62 -50.76 13.55
N ASP A 569 -12.29 -51.99 13.16
CA ASP A 569 -12.03 -52.37 11.76
C ASP A 569 -13.31 -52.39 10.90
#